data_AF-A0A942JGK5-F1
#
_entry.id   AF-A0A942JGK5-F1
#
_cell.length_a   1.000
_cell.length_b   1.000
_cell.length_c   1.000
_cell.angle_alpha   90.00
_cell.angle_beta   90.00
_cell.angle_gamma   90.00
#
_symmetry.space_group_name_H-M   'P 1'
#
loop_
_entity.id
_entity.type
_entity.pdbx_description
1 polymer ?
#
loop_
_entity_poly.entity_id
_entity_poly.type
_entity_poly.pdbx_seq_one_letter_code
_entity_poly.pdbx_strand_id
1 'polypeptide(L)'
;MKIKDRLVLGVVCGLVANVAKMSLMSLAKKRNWAEITGMEKSAGMLLPAHQAYSPYGKIVGNVADNVVATMLGVGTVYMLTFTGKDKALLKGLAFGEAMWVSFYGVLSTMGATQVGPLSPKTVLCEMVGHAVFGATATLTATTLGDPALFRNIEQQPISAPLQSAQLKKLSK
;
A
#
# COMPACT_ATOMS: atom_id res chain seq x y z
N MET A 1 13.14 3.79 19.78
CA MET A 1 13.03 2.32 19.52
C MET A 1 12.59 2.13 18.07
N LYS A 2 13.15 1.17 17.33
CA LYS A 2 12.78 0.85 15.93
C LYS A 2 12.01 -0.46 15.87
N ILE A 3 11.09 -0.60 14.92
CA ILE A 3 10.32 -1.83 14.72
C ILE A 3 11.16 -2.82 13.91
N LYS A 4 11.34 -4.05 14.43
CA LYS A 4 12.18 -5.09 13.84
C LYS A 4 11.42 -6.20 13.13
N ASP A 5 10.10 -6.25 13.30
CA ASP A 5 9.25 -7.22 12.64
C ASP A 5 8.60 -6.60 11.40
N ARG A 6 8.71 -7.26 10.24
CA ARG A 6 8.21 -6.75 8.95
C ARG A 6 6.69 -6.69 8.91
N LEU A 7 6.03 -7.68 9.50
CA LEU A 7 4.57 -7.77 9.53
C LEU A 7 4.00 -6.63 10.39
N VAL A 8 4.51 -6.48 11.62
CA VAL A 8 4.10 -5.42 12.54
C VAL A 8 4.38 -4.04 11.95
N LEU A 9 5.57 -3.83 11.37
CA LEU A 9 5.88 -2.59 10.67
C LEU A 9 4.90 -2.34 9.53
N GLY A 10 4.59 -3.36 8.74
CA GLY A 10 3.67 -3.30 7.62
C GLY A 10 2.25 -2.91 8.02
N VAL A 11 1.72 -3.52 9.09
CA VAL A 11 0.42 -3.16 9.68
C VAL A 11 0.41 -1.70 10.09
N VAL A 12 1.42 -1.23 10.81
CA VAL A 12 1.53 0.18 11.22
C VAL A 12 1.60 1.11 10.02
N CYS A 13 2.43 0.79 9.01
CA CYS A 13 2.55 1.59 7.79
C CYS A 13 1.22 1.69 7.04
N GLY A 14 0.51 0.56 6.91
CA GLY A 14 -0.79 0.50 6.26
C GLY A 14 -1.83 1.37 6.96
N LEU A 15 -1.95 1.26 8.29
CA LEU A 15 -2.92 2.05 9.06
C LEU A 15 -2.62 3.56 9.00
N VAL A 16 -1.36 3.95 9.18
CA VAL A 16 -0.95 5.37 9.10
C VAL A 16 -1.21 5.94 7.70
N ALA A 17 -0.85 5.19 6.66
CA ALA A 17 -1.13 5.57 5.28
C ALA A 17 -2.63 5.64 4.99
N ASN A 18 -3.44 4.76 5.59
CA ASN A 18 -4.89 4.77 5.41
C ASN A 18 -5.53 6.01 6.02
N VAL A 19 -5.07 6.44 7.21
CA VAL A 19 -5.52 7.69 7.83
C VAL A 19 -5.25 8.88 6.92
N ALA A 20 -4.05 8.96 6.32
CA ALA A 20 -3.70 10.01 5.36
C ALA A 20 -4.60 9.98 4.11
N LYS A 21 -4.73 8.80 3.48
CA LYS A 21 -5.62 8.56 2.33
C LYS A 21 -7.06 8.97 2.64
N MET A 22 -7.61 8.50 3.77
CA MET A 22 -8.98 8.76 4.18
C MET A 22 -9.22 10.24 4.48
N SER A 23 -8.28 10.92 5.12
CA SER A 23 -8.40 12.37 5.35
C SER A 23 -8.53 13.14 4.04
N LEU A 24 -7.73 12.79 3.03
CA LEU A 24 -7.82 13.38 1.70
C LEU A 24 -9.15 13.02 1.00
N MET A 25 -9.54 11.74 1.02
CA MET A 25 -10.75 11.28 0.34
C MET A 25 -12.02 11.85 0.98
N SER A 26 -12.07 11.96 2.31
CA SER A 26 -13.17 12.62 3.01
C SER A 26 -13.25 14.11 2.67
N LEU A 27 -12.11 14.79 2.53
CA LEU A 27 -12.07 16.18 2.07
C LEU A 27 -12.57 16.31 0.61
N ALA A 28 -12.09 15.44 -0.28
CA ALA A 28 -12.52 15.41 -1.67
C ALA A 28 -14.04 15.16 -1.79
N LYS A 29 -14.58 14.23 -0.99
CA LYS A 29 -16.02 13.98 -0.92
C LYS A 29 -16.79 15.20 -0.41
N LYS A 30 -16.34 15.83 0.69
CA LYS A 30 -16.95 17.06 1.22
C LYS A 30 -16.94 18.22 0.22
N ARG A 31 -15.95 18.26 -0.68
CA ARG A 31 -15.82 19.26 -1.76
C ARG A 31 -16.55 18.86 -3.06
N ASN A 32 -17.30 17.75 -3.06
CA ASN A 32 -17.95 17.19 -4.26
C ASN A 32 -16.97 16.91 -5.40
N TRP A 33 -15.75 16.47 -5.05
CA TRP A 33 -14.75 16.00 -6.01
C TRP A 33 -14.76 14.49 -6.17
N ALA A 34 -15.20 13.77 -5.14
CA ALA A 34 -15.41 12.34 -5.17
C ALA A 34 -16.84 12.01 -4.70
N GLU A 35 -17.46 11.02 -5.31
CA GLU A 35 -18.80 10.54 -4.94
C GLU A 35 -18.75 9.64 -3.70
N ILE A 36 -17.66 8.87 -3.56
CA ILE A 36 -17.47 7.88 -2.50
C ILE A 36 -16.06 7.94 -1.88
N THR A 37 -15.90 7.27 -0.75
CA THR A 37 -14.60 7.00 -0.12
C THR A 37 -14.21 5.53 -0.24
N GLY A 38 -12.94 5.23 0.08
CA GLY A 38 -12.43 3.85 0.12
C GLY A 38 -13.20 2.93 1.09
N MET A 39 -13.77 3.47 2.18
CA MET A 39 -14.63 2.71 3.10
C MET A 39 -15.90 2.22 2.41
N GLU A 40 -16.57 3.09 1.66
CA GLU A 40 -17.81 2.75 0.96
C GLU A 40 -17.53 1.76 -0.18
N LYS A 41 -16.43 1.96 -0.91
CA LYS A 41 -15.98 1.02 -1.94
C LYS A 41 -15.63 -0.36 -1.38
N SER A 42 -14.98 -0.40 -0.21
CA SER A 42 -14.62 -1.64 0.48
C SER A 42 -15.84 -2.34 1.09
N ALA A 43 -16.84 -1.59 1.57
CA ALA A 43 -18.11 -2.18 1.99
C ALA A 43 -18.77 -2.95 0.83
N GLY A 44 -18.73 -2.38 -0.38
CA GLY A 44 -19.22 -3.02 -1.60
C GLY A 44 -18.54 -4.33 -1.97
N MET A 45 -17.39 -4.66 -1.39
CA MET A 45 -16.73 -5.96 -1.59
C MET A 45 -17.42 -7.10 -0.82
N LEU A 46 -18.11 -6.76 0.27
CA LEU A 46 -18.72 -7.73 1.19
C LEU A 46 -20.24 -7.61 1.28
N LEU A 47 -20.78 -6.48 0.84
CA LEU A 47 -22.20 -6.13 0.94
C LEU A 47 -22.75 -5.70 -0.42
N PRO A 48 -24.05 -5.92 -0.67
CA PRO A 48 -24.70 -5.33 -1.83
C PRO A 48 -24.68 -3.79 -1.74
N ALA A 49 -24.68 -3.12 -2.89
CA ALA A 49 -24.51 -1.67 -3.01
C ALA A 49 -25.45 -0.85 -2.10
N HIS A 50 -26.72 -1.27 -2.00
CA HIS A 50 -27.73 -0.58 -1.19
C HIS A 50 -27.45 -0.64 0.32
N GLN A 51 -26.70 -1.64 0.80
CA GLN A 51 -26.36 -1.78 2.21
C GLN A 51 -25.04 -1.11 2.59
N ALA A 52 -24.15 -0.84 1.61
CA ALA A 52 -22.84 -0.23 1.84
C ALA A 52 -22.94 1.14 2.56
N TYR A 53 -24.04 1.87 2.38
CA TYR A 53 -24.26 3.19 2.96
C TYR A 53 -25.00 3.17 4.31
N SER A 54 -25.52 2.01 4.73
CA SER A 54 -26.19 1.84 6.02
C SER A 54 -25.22 2.05 7.19
N PRO A 55 -25.69 2.33 8.42
CA PRO A 55 -24.82 2.46 9.58
C PRO A 55 -23.91 1.24 9.80
N TYR A 56 -24.46 0.03 9.68
CA TYR A 56 -23.67 -1.21 9.76
C TYR A 56 -22.75 -1.40 8.56
N GLY A 57 -23.21 -1.04 7.35
CA GLY A 57 -22.38 -1.06 6.14
C GLY A 57 -21.14 -0.19 6.25
N LYS A 58 -21.25 0.99 6.87
CA LYS A 58 -20.10 1.87 7.16
C LYS A 58 -19.09 1.22 8.11
N ILE A 59 -19.56 0.46 9.10
CA ILE A 59 -18.67 -0.29 10.01
C ILE A 59 -17.93 -1.38 9.24
N VAL A 60 -18.65 -2.19 8.46
CA VAL A 60 -18.06 -3.24 7.61
C VAL A 60 -17.04 -2.64 6.64
N GLY A 61 -17.40 -1.54 5.97
CA GLY A 61 -16.53 -0.83 5.04
C GLY A 61 -15.26 -0.29 5.70
N ASN A 62 -15.36 0.28 6.90
CA ASN A 62 -14.21 0.78 7.64
C ASN A 62 -13.27 -0.36 8.05
N VAL A 63 -13.81 -1.48 8.55
CA VAL A 63 -13.00 -2.66 8.89
C VAL A 63 -12.33 -3.23 7.64
N ALA A 64 -13.09 -3.43 6.56
CA ALA A 64 -12.57 -3.96 5.30
C ALA A 64 -11.47 -3.07 4.70
N ASP A 65 -11.68 -1.75 4.66
CA ASP A 65 -10.70 -0.79 4.14
C ASP A 65 -9.41 -0.79 4.96
N ASN A 66 -9.50 -0.91 6.30
CA ASN A 66 -8.31 -1.05 7.15
C ASN A 66 -7.60 -2.40 6.96
N VAL A 67 -8.32 -3.50 6.79
CA VAL A 67 -7.70 -4.80 6.48
C VAL A 67 -6.93 -4.71 5.17
N VAL A 68 -7.57 -4.20 4.10
CA VAL A 68 -6.89 -3.97 2.82
C VAL A 68 -5.67 -3.07 3.01
N ALA A 69 -5.81 -1.95 3.73
CA ALA A 69 -4.70 -1.05 3.98
C ALA A 69 -3.52 -1.73 4.71
N THR A 70 -3.78 -2.58 5.71
CA THR A 70 -2.71 -3.33 6.39
C THR A 70 -2.02 -4.31 5.44
N MET A 71 -2.77 -5.01 4.58
CA MET A 71 -2.20 -5.88 3.56
C MET A 71 -1.29 -5.11 2.59
N LEU A 72 -1.74 -3.94 2.13
CA LEU A 72 -0.95 -3.06 1.27
C LEU A 72 0.31 -2.50 1.98
N GLY A 73 0.18 -2.16 3.27
CA GLY A 73 1.29 -1.72 4.10
C GLY A 73 2.35 -2.81 4.30
N VAL A 74 1.91 -4.04 4.57
CA VAL A 74 2.79 -5.23 4.62
C VAL A 74 3.47 -5.44 3.26
N GLY A 75 2.72 -5.40 2.16
CA GLY A 75 3.27 -5.49 0.80
C GLY A 75 4.33 -4.42 0.54
N THR A 76 4.10 -3.19 0.99
CA THR A 76 5.03 -2.07 0.87
C THR A 76 6.33 -2.33 1.64
N VAL A 77 6.24 -2.82 2.88
CA VAL A 77 7.43 -3.15 3.68
C VAL A 77 8.24 -4.27 3.01
N TYR A 78 7.59 -5.33 2.53
CA TYR A 78 8.28 -6.40 1.82
C TYR A 78 8.90 -5.93 0.50
N MET A 79 8.21 -5.07 -0.25
CA MET A 79 8.77 -4.44 -1.45
C MET A 79 10.06 -3.67 -1.11
N LEU A 80 10.07 -2.86 -0.05
CA LEU A 80 11.29 -2.16 0.40
C LEU A 80 12.34 -3.12 0.98
N THR A 81 11.93 -4.23 1.59
CA THR A 81 12.86 -5.26 2.05
C THR A 81 13.66 -5.83 0.88
N PHE A 82 13.01 -6.14 -0.23
CA PHE A 82 13.66 -6.76 -1.39
C PHE A 82 14.40 -5.76 -2.28
N THR A 83 13.81 -4.58 -2.46
CA THR A 83 14.32 -3.56 -3.41
C THR A 83 15.17 -2.48 -2.75
N GLY A 84 15.26 -2.45 -1.42
CA GLY A 84 15.97 -1.40 -0.68
C GLY A 84 15.17 -0.11 -0.51
N LYS A 85 15.66 0.77 0.36
CA LYS A 85 15.03 2.07 0.72
C LYS A 85 15.48 3.25 -0.16
N ASP A 86 16.40 3.02 -1.08
CA ASP A 86 16.76 4.03 -2.08
C ASP A 86 15.49 4.47 -2.83
N LYS A 87 15.35 5.78 -3.01
CA LYS A 87 14.18 6.39 -3.67
C LYS A 87 12.83 5.88 -3.11
N ALA A 88 12.77 5.62 -1.80
CA ALA A 88 11.58 5.05 -1.15
C ALA A 88 10.27 5.77 -1.51
N LEU A 89 10.30 7.11 -1.59
CA LEU A 89 9.12 7.89 -1.98
C LEU A 89 8.62 7.54 -3.39
N LEU A 90 9.51 7.48 -4.38
CA LEU A 90 9.16 7.12 -5.76
C LEU A 90 8.64 5.69 -5.84
N LYS A 91 9.31 4.75 -5.14
CA LYS A 91 8.85 3.36 -5.03
C LYS A 91 7.46 3.27 -4.40
N GLY A 92 7.21 4.09 -3.37
CA GLY A 92 5.92 4.20 -2.70
C GLY A 92 4.82 4.70 -3.63
N LEU A 93 5.06 5.80 -4.35
CA LEU A 93 4.13 6.32 -5.34
C LEU A 93 3.80 5.25 -6.40
N ALA A 94 4.83 4.68 -7.03
CA ALA A 94 4.64 3.67 -8.07
C ALA A 94 3.92 2.42 -7.57
N PHE A 95 4.27 1.93 -6.37
CA PHE A 95 3.62 0.76 -5.78
C PHE A 95 2.17 1.06 -5.37
N GLY A 96 1.89 2.24 -4.81
CA GLY A 96 0.54 2.70 -4.48
C GLY A 96 -0.36 2.71 -5.71
N GLU A 97 0.12 3.30 -6.82
CA GLU A 97 -0.61 3.32 -8.10
C GLU A 97 -0.78 1.94 -8.71
N ALA A 98 0.26 1.10 -8.68
CA ALA A 98 0.16 -0.27 -9.18
C ALA A 98 -0.92 -1.07 -8.44
N MET A 99 -0.99 -0.92 -7.10
CA MET A 99 -2.02 -1.57 -6.30
C MET A 99 -3.41 -0.98 -6.55
N TRP A 100 -3.52 0.33 -6.76
CA TRP A 100 -4.78 0.97 -7.15
C TRP A 100 -5.32 0.44 -8.48
N VAL A 101 -4.51 0.44 -9.54
CA VAL A 101 -4.91 -0.07 -10.85
C VAL A 101 -5.29 -1.55 -10.75
N SER A 102 -4.53 -2.34 -9.98
CA SER A 102 -4.80 -3.77 -9.81
C SER A 102 -6.13 -4.02 -9.07
N PHE A 103 -6.33 -3.43 -7.89
CA PHE A 103 -7.53 -3.68 -7.09
C PHE A 103 -8.74 -2.93 -7.63
N TYR A 104 -8.61 -1.63 -7.87
CA TYR A 104 -9.76 -0.78 -8.14
C TYR A 104 -10.04 -0.64 -9.64
N GLY A 105 -9.03 -0.79 -10.48
CA GLY A 105 -9.22 -0.93 -11.93
C GLY A 105 -9.64 -2.36 -12.26
N VAL A 106 -8.72 -3.31 -12.19
CA VAL A 106 -8.95 -4.68 -12.68
C VAL A 106 -9.97 -5.43 -11.83
N LEU A 107 -9.77 -5.59 -10.51
CA LEU A 107 -10.67 -6.42 -9.71
C LEU A 107 -12.09 -5.83 -9.63
N SER A 108 -12.27 -4.51 -9.60
CA SER A 108 -13.62 -3.92 -9.67
C SER A 108 -14.36 -4.30 -10.95
N THR A 109 -13.67 -4.31 -12.10
CA THR A 109 -14.30 -4.75 -13.37
C THR A 109 -14.65 -6.24 -13.39
N MET A 110 -14.03 -7.03 -12.53
CA MET A 110 -14.36 -8.44 -12.30
C MET A 110 -15.45 -8.64 -11.24
N GLY A 111 -16.05 -7.55 -10.72
CA GLY A 111 -17.12 -7.62 -9.72
C GLY A 111 -16.64 -7.73 -8.27
N ALA A 112 -15.37 -7.43 -7.98
CA ALA A 112 -14.85 -7.46 -6.61
C ALA A 112 -15.49 -6.40 -5.69
N THR A 113 -16.19 -5.42 -6.24
CA THR A 113 -17.05 -4.51 -5.48
C THR A 113 -18.34 -4.24 -6.23
N GLN A 114 -19.43 -4.12 -5.48
CA GLN A 114 -20.76 -3.81 -5.98
C GLN A 114 -21.04 -2.29 -6.01
N VAL A 115 -20.09 -1.47 -5.55
CA VAL A 115 -20.24 -0.01 -5.50
C VAL A 115 -19.62 0.62 -6.75
N GLY A 116 -20.48 1.14 -7.64
CA GLY A 116 -20.14 1.82 -8.90
C GLY A 116 -21.38 2.05 -9.77
N PRO A 117 -21.25 2.60 -11.00
CA PRO A 117 -20.05 3.16 -11.62
C PRO A 117 -19.62 4.50 -11.00
N LEU A 118 -18.34 4.86 -11.18
CA LEU A 118 -17.77 6.09 -10.63
C LEU A 118 -17.49 7.11 -11.74
N SER A 119 -17.67 8.39 -11.45
CA SER A 119 -17.26 9.45 -12.37
C SER A 119 -15.73 9.46 -12.54
N PRO A 120 -15.21 9.90 -13.71
CA PRO A 120 -13.76 10.05 -13.91
C PRO A 120 -13.09 10.93 -12.84
N LYS A 121 -13.82 11.92 -12.32
CA LYS A 121 -13.36 12.81 -11.25
C LYS A 121 -13.10 12.05 -9.94
N THR A 122 -14.00 11.15 -9.56
CA THR A 122 -13.82 10.24 -8.41
C THR A 122 -12.61 9.35 -8.62
N VAL A 123 -12.45 8.77 -9.80
CA VAL A 123 -11.30 7.89 -10.15
C VAL A 123 -9.97 8.64 -10.04
N LEU A 124 -9.89 9.88 -10.53
CA LEU A 124 -8.70 10.73 -10.37
C LEU A 124 -8.42 11.10 -8.90
N CYS A 125 -9.47 11.32 -8.09
CA CYS A 125 -9.28 11.54 -6.66
C CYS A 125 -8.74 10.29 -5.95
N GLU A 126 -9.22 9.10 -6.32
CA GLU A 126 -8.70 7.83 -5.80
C GLU A 126 -7.23 7.64 -6.19
N MET A 127 -6.84 7.93 -7.43
CA MET A 127 -5.43 7.92 -7.87
C MET A 127 -4.56 8.76 -6.93
N VAL A 128 -4.91 10.04 -6.72
CA VAL A 128 -4.17 10.90 -5.77
C VAL A 128 -4.18 10.33 -4.34
N GLY A 129 -5.29 9.74 -3.90
CA GLY A 129 -5.37 9.06 -2.61
C GLY A 129 -4.38 7.89 -2.48
N HIS A 130 -4.21 7.10 -3.53
CA HIS A 130 -3.29 5.96 -3.55
C HIS A 130 -1.82 6.38 -3.69
N ALA A 131 -1.53 7.44 -4.42
CA ALA A 131 -0.22 8.11 -4.38
C ALA A 131 0.13 8.53 -2.95
N VAL A 132 -0.78 9.22 -2.26
CA VAL A 132 -0.60 9.63 -0.86
C VAL A 132 -0.42 8.42 0.04
N PHE A 133 -1.24 7.38 -0.12
CA PHE A 133 -1.09 6.13 0.63
C PHE A 133 0.30 5.53 0.47
N GLY A 134 0.77 5.33 -0.76
CA GLY A 134 2.07 4.73 -1.04
C GLY A 134 3.24 5.56 -0.53
N ALA A 135 3.17 6.89 -0.71
CA ALA A 135 4.14 7.83 -0.17
C ALA A 135 4.20 7.77 1.37
N THR A 136 3.04 7.84 2.05
CA THR A 136 2.98 7.77 3.51
C THR A 136 3.46 6.42 4.02
N ALA A 137 3.02 5.30 3.43
CA ALA A 137 3.42 3.96 3.86
C ALA A 137 4.93 3.75 3.79
N THR A 138 5.57 4.18 2.70
CA THR A 138 7.03 4.10 2.55
C THR A 138 7.77 5.02 3.50
N LEU A 139 7.32 6.27 3.68
CA LEU A 139 7.92 7.20 4.65
C LEU A 139 7.81 6.68 6.09
N THR A 140 6.66 6.14 6.47
CA THR A 140 6.46 5.49 7.77
C THR A 140 7.39 4.30 7.92
N ALA A 141 7.51 3.44 6.90
CA ALA A 141 8.40 2.28 6.91
C ALA A 141 9.86 2.70 7.09
N THR A 142 10.33 3.71 6.35
CA THR A 142 11.72 4.17 6.45
C THR A 142 12.03 4.90 7.75
N THR A 143 11.01 5.53 8.37
CA THR A 143 11.15 6.28 9.61
C THR A 143 11.09 5.40 10.85
N LEU A 144 10.18 4.42 10.89
CA LEU A 144 9.94 3.58 12.08
C LEU A 144 10.67 2.23 12.02
N GLY A 145 10.94 1.72 10.81
CA GLY A 145 11.58 0.43 10.60
C GLY A 145 13.06 0.42 10.96
N ASP A 146 13.52 -0.69 11.53
CA ASP A 146 14.93 -0.97 11.74
C ASP A 146 15.66 -1.06 10.39
N PRO A 147 16.82 -0.40 10.19
CA PRO A 147 17.57 -0.46 8.93
C PRO A 147 17.89 -1.88 8.46
N ALA A 148 18.07 -2.84 9.38
CA ALA A 148 18.37 -4.24 9.04
C ALA A 148 17.22 -4.96 8.32
N LEU A 149 16.01 -4.40 8.32
CA LEU A 149 14.88 -4.96 7.59
C LEU A 149 14.99 -4.80 6.08
N PHE A 150 15.82 -3.88 5.61
CA PHE A 150 15.86 -3.46 4.21
C PHE A 150 17.19 -3.82 3.54
N ARG A 151 17.12 -4.29 2.30
CA ARG A 151 18.33 -4.59 1.53
C ARG A 151 19.15 -3.31 1.30
N ASN A 152 20.43 -3.36 1.65
CA ASN A 152 21.40 -2.31 1.29
C ASN A 152 21.98 -2.64 -0.09
N ILE A 153 21.43 -2.01 -1.13
CA ILE A 153 21.92 -2.22 -2.50
C ILE A 153 23.34 -1.63 -2.68
N GLU A 154 23.74 -0.62 -1.89
CA GLU A 154 25.09 -0.03 -1.92
C GLU A 154 26.19 -0.91 -1.29
N GLN A 155 25.86 -1.91 -0.48
CA GLN A 155 26.86 -2.67 0.31
C GLN A 155 27.26 -4.03 -0.28
N GLN A 156 26.76 -4.43 -1.46
CA GLN A 156 27.29 -5.63 -2.12
C GLN A 156 28.48 -5.25 -3.02
N PRO A 157 29.71 -5.70 -2.71
CA PRO A 157 30.79 -5.61 -3.69
C PRO A 157 30.35 -6.42 -4.91
N ILE A 158 30.46 -5.83 -6.09
CA ILE A 158 30.13 -6.46 -7.40
C ILE A 158 30.88 -7.80 -7.60
N SER A 159 31.90 -8.10 -6.79
CA SER A 159 32.81 -9.25 -6.95
C SER A 159 32.60 -10.45 -6.00
N ALA A 160 31.64 -10.44 -5.07
CA ALA A 160 31.73 -11.34 -3.90
C ALA A 160 31.46 -12.86 -4.04
N PRO A 161 30.77 -13.44 -5.06
CA PRO A 161 30.56 -14.91 -5.05
C PRO A 161 31.50 -15.76 -5.93
N LEU A 162 32.30 -15.19 -6.84
CA LEU A 162 33.04 -16.02 -7.81
C LEU A 162 34.48 -16.38 -7.38
N GLN A 163 35.14 -15.54 -6.58
CA GLN A 163 36.54 -15.78 -6.20
C GLN A 163 36.73 -16.87 -5.13
N SER A 164 35.81 -17.02 -4.18
CA SER A 164 35.96 -17.99 -3.08
C SER A 164 35.76 -19.45 -3.52
N ALA A 165 34.97 -19.69 -4.58
CA ALA A 165 34.74 -21.02 -5.13
C ALA A 165 35.89 -21.48 -6.06
N GLN A 166 36.55 -20.56 -6.77
CA GLN A 166 37.68 -20.90 -7.64
C GLN A 166 38.99 -21.09 -6.87
N LEU A 167 39.24 -20.30 -5.81
CA LEU A 167 40.45 -20.43 -5.00
C LEU A 167 40.52 -21.77 -4.25
N LYS A 168 39.38 -22.32 -3.80
CA LYS A 168 39.32 -23.66 -3.18
C LYS A 168 39.56 -24.83 -4.15
N LYS A 169 39.40 -24.61 -5.46
CA LYS A 169 39.69 -25.63 -6.49
C LYS A 169 41.14 -25.62 -6.96
N LEU A 170 41.87 -24.52 -6.74
CA LEU A 170 43.28 -24.37 -7.14
C LEU A 170 44.26 -24.70 -6.00
N SER A 171 43.77 -24.97 -4.79
CA SER A 171 44.58 -25.30 -3.62
C SER A 171 44.58 -26.80 -3.27
N LYS A 172 44.27 -27.68 -4.23
CA LYS A 172 44.30 -29.14 -4.07
C LYS A 172 45.09 -29.77 -5.19
#